data_AF-A0A429SAU9-F1
#
_entry.id   AF-A0A429SAU9-F1
#
_cell.length_a   1.000
_cell.length_b   1.000
_cell.length_c   1.000
_cell.angle_alpha   90.00
_cell.angle_beta   90.00
_cell.angle_gamma   90.00
#
_symmetry.space_group_name_H-M   'P 1'
#
loop_
_entity.id
_entity.type
_entity.pdbx_description
1 polymer ?
#
loop_
_entity_poly.entity_id
_entity_poly.type
_entity_poly.pdbx_seq_one_letter_code
_entity_poly.pdbx_strand_id
1 'polypeptide(L)' 'MYKTLPPAGPARPSAEEANEAIRHLVETRVDDEWPSAAYEFLLGEWAAATREEIGTAAARR' A
#
# COMPACT_ATOMS: atom_id res chain seq x y z
N MET A 1 27.78 17.37 -12.20
CA MET A 1 26.36 17.37 -11.79
C MET A 1 26.05 16.01 -11.18
N TYR A 2 26.14 15.88 -9.87
CA TYR A 2 25.74 14.65 -9.17
C TYR A 2 24.22 14.66 -9.03
N LYS A 3 23.58 13.74 -9.75
CA LYS A 3 22.14 13.52 -9.69
C LYS A 3 21.88 12.69 -8.43
N THR A 4 21.62 13.36 -7.32
CA THR A 4 21.27 12.72 -6.06
C THR A 4 19.94 11.99 -6.26
N LEU A 5 19.99 10.68 -6.46
CA LEU A 5 18.79 9.85 -6.39
C LEU A 5 18.27 9.98 -4.95
N PRO A 6 16.98 10.31 -4.75
CA PRO A 6 16.42 10.37 -3.41
C PRO A 6 16.66 9.01 -2.74
N PRO A 7 17.01 8.99 -1.44
CA PRO A 7 17.13 7.75 -0.71
C PRO A 7 15.83 6.97 -0.92
N ALA A 8 15.93 5.73 -1.39
CA ALA A 8 14.83 4.79 -1.28
C ALA A 8 14.57 4.67 0.23
N GLY A 9 13.59 5.42 0.72
CA GLY A 9 13.07 5.25 2.07
C GLY A 9 12.61 3.79 2.24
N PRO A 10 12.20 3.36 3.45
CA PRO A 10 11.58 2.05 3.60
C PRO A 10 10.54 1.92 2.49
N ALA A 11 10.75 0.94 1.60
CA ALA A 11 9.89 0.77 0.44
C ALA A 11 8.49 0.63 1.00
N ARG A 12 7.63 1.63 0.72
CA ARG A 12 6.23 1.52 1.11
C ARG A 12 5.72 0.21 0.50
N PRO A 13 4.86 -0.54 1.23
CA PRO A 13 4.29 -1.74 0.67
C PRO A 13 3.63 -1.40 -0.67
N SER A 14 3.92 -2.23 -1.67
CA SER A 14 3.31 -2.13 -3.00
C SER A 14 1.79 -2.31 -2.86
N ALA A 15 1.01 -1.90 -3.87
CA ALA A 15 -0.44 -2.07 -3.81
C ALA A 15 -0.83 -3.55 -3.63
N GLU A 16 -0.04 -4.46 -4.19
CA GLU A 16 -0.21 -5.91 -4.02
C GLU A 16 0.01 -6.37 -2.58
N GLU A 17 1.04 -5.87 -1.90
CA GLU A 17 1.36 -6.22 -0.51
C GLU A 17 0.29 -5.71 0.46
N ALA A 18 -0.20 -4.48 0.23
CA ALA A 18 -1.31 -3.93 1.01
C ALA A 18 -2.61 -4.74 0.79
N ASN A 19 -2.88 -5.19 -0.44
CA ASN A 19 -4.03 -6.04 -0.74
C ASN A 19 -3.96 -7.42 -0.08
N GLU A 20 -2.80 -8.06 -0.05
CA GLU A 20 -2.60 -9.33 0.64
C GLU A 20 -2.82 -9.18 2.15
N ALA A 21 -2.32 -8.10 2.75
CA ALA A 21 -2.56 -7.81 4.15
C ALA A 21 -4.05 -7.59 4.46
N ILE A 22 -4.80 -6.94 3.54
CA ILE A 22 -6.25 -6.78 3.66
C ILE A 22 -6.96 -8.15 3.59
N ARG A 23 -6.58 -9.01 2.64
CA ARG A 23 -7.13 -10.38 2.53
C ARG A 23 -6.89 -11.17 3.79
N HIS A 24 -5.65 -11.17 4.27
CA HIS A 24 -5.28 -11.86 5.49
C HIS A 24 -6.07 -11.34 6.70
N LEU A 25 -6.22 -10.02 6.85
CA LEU A 25 -7.03 -9.43 7.93
C LEU A 25 -8.49 -9.93 7.90
N VAL A 26 -9.07 -10.06 6.70
CA VAL A 26 -10.44 -10.57 6.52
C VAL A 26 -10.53 -12.07 6.78
N GLU A 27 -9.54 -12.85 6.34
CA GLU A 27 -9.51 -14.30 6.44
C GLU A 27 -9.19 -14.80 7.85
N THR A 28 -8.31 -14.12 8.57
CA THR A 28 -7.89 -14.52 9.92
C THR A 28 -8.77 -13.97 11.03
N ARG A 29 -9.79 -13.16 10.72
CA ARG A 29 -10.72 -12.67 11.74
C ARG A 29 -11.48 -13.86 12.32
N VAL A 30 -11.39 -14.02 13.63
CA VAL A 30 -12.07 -15.08 14.38
C VAL A 30 -13.25 -14.56 15.19
N ASP A 31 -13.29 -13.24 15.41
CA ASP A 31 -14.33 -12.55 16.17
C ASP A 31 -15.34 -11.86 15.24
N ASP A 32 -16.54 -11.60 15.77
CA ASP A 32 -17.58 -10.78 15.11
C ASP A 32 -17.23 -9.27 15.10
N GLU A 33 -16.21 -8.85 15.86
CA GLU A 33 -15.75 -7.47 15.86
C GLU A 33 -14.86 -7.17 14.64
N TRP A 34 -15.26 -6.16 13.88
CA TRP A 34 -14.52 -5.72 12.71
C TRP A 34 -13.33 -4.83 13.11
N PRO A 35 -12.08 -5.17 12.74
CA PRO A 35 -10.90 -4.37 13.04
C PRO A 35 -10.80 -3.15 12.10
N SER A 36 -11.73 -2.21 12.26
CA SER A 36 -11.90 -1.03 11.40
C SER A 36 -10.62 -0.21 11.26
N ALA A 37 -9.92 0.06 12.36
CA ALA A 37 -8.70 0.87 12.35
C ALA A 37 -7.57 0.23 11.52
N ALA A 38 -7.37 -1.09 11.64
CA ALA A 38 -6.35 -1.81 10.87
C ALA A 38 -6.72 -1.85 9.39
N TYR A 39 -8.00 -2.08 9.09
CA TYR A 39 -8.51 -2.09 7.72
C TYR A 39 -8.39 -0.72 7.04
N GLU A 40 -8.77 0.36 7.72
CA GLU A 40 -8.67 1.74 7.20
C GLU A 40 -7.22 2.14 6.95
N PHE A 41 -6.29 1.75 7.83
CA PHE A 41 -4.86 1.96 7.61
C PHE A 41 -4.38 1.27 6.32
N LEU A 42 -4.73 -0.01 6.16
CA LEU A 42 -4.34 -0.78 4.97
C LEU A 42 -4.97 -0.23 3.68
N LEU A 43 -6.21 0.28 3.74
CA LEU A 43 -6.83 0.98 2.62
C LEU A 43 -6.08 2.27 2.25
N GLY A 44 -5.56 3.00 3.24
CA GLY A 44 -4.73 4.18 3.03
C GLY A 44 -3.42 3.83 2.31
N GLU A 45 -2.73 2.80 2.78
CA GLU A 45 -1.49 2.31 2.16
C GLU A 45 -1.73 1.82 0.73
N TRP A 46 -2.78 1.03 0.52
CA TRP A 46 -3.16 0.56 -0.82
C TRP A 46 -3.48 1.71 -1.77
N ALA A 47 -4.25 2.70 -1.31
CA ALA A 47 -4.61 3.86 -2.12
C ALA A 47 -3.39 4.72 -2.45
N ALA A 48 -2.46 4.88 -1.51
CA ALA A 48 -1.20 5.60 -1.74
C ALA A 48 -0.33 4.89 -2.78
N ALA A 49 -0.12 3.57 -2.64
CA ALA A 49 0.65 2.77 -3.57
C ALA A 49 0.04 2.74 -4.97
N THR A 50 -1.29 2.54 -5.07
CA THR A 50 -2.01 2.53 -6.34
C THR A 50 -1.89 3.87 -7.08
N ARG A 51 -1.95 5.00 -6.37
CA ARG A 51 -1.77 6.33 -6.97
C ARG A 51 -0.36 6.54 -7.49
N GLU A 52 0.65 6.03 -6.78
CA GLU A 52 2.05 6.08 -7.20
C GLU A 52 2.30 5.22 -8.44
N GLU A 53 1.74 4.02 -8.49
CA GLU A 53 1.79 3.12 -9.65
C GLU A 53 1.12 3.74 -10.88
N ILE A 54 -0.08 4.32 -10.73
CA ILE A 54 -0.79 5.02 -11.82
C ILE A 54 0.02 6.23 -12.29
N GLY A 55 0.57 7.02 -11.37
CA GLY A 55 1.41 8.17 -11.70
C GLY A 55 2.67 7.77 -12.47
N THR A 56 3.30 6.67 -12.06
CA THR A 56 4.45 6.08 -12.75
C THR A 56 4.08 5.52 -14.13
N ALA A 57 2.93 4.87 -14.25
CA ALA A 57 2.43 4.34 -15.53
C ALA A 57 2.05 5.47 -16.51
N ALA A 58 1.49 6.58 -16.02
CA ALA A 58 1.17 7.76 -16.80
C ALA A 58 2.43 8.50 -17.28
N ALA A 59 3.47 8.60 -16.44
CA ALA A 59 4.75 9.22 -16.79
C ALA A 59 5.60 8.40 -17.79
N ARG A 60 5.27 7.12 -17.99
CA ARG A 60 5.92 6.22 -18.96
C ARG A 60 5.25 6.21 -20.34
N ARG A 61 4.12 6.91 -20.51
CA ARG A 61 3.44 7.08 -21.80
C ARG A 61 3.88 8.35 -22.51
#